data_AF-A0A1H3AMG9-F1
#
_entry.id   AF-A0A1H3AMG9-F1
#
_cell.length_a   1.000
_cell.length_b   1.000
_cell.length_c   1.000
_cell.angle_alpha   90.00
_cell.angle_beta   90.00
_cell.angle_gamma   90.00
#
_symmetry.space_group_name_H-M   'P 1'
#
loop_
_entity.id
_entity.type
_entity.pdbx_description
1 polymer ?
#
loop_
_entity_poly.entity_id
_entity_poly.type
_entity_poly.pdbx_seq_one_letter_code
_entity_poly.pdbx_strand_id
1 'polypeptide(L)' 'MVISSESVWGNAMDDFVQEYQNATVYADIEQETVLHEGAVRILANGWVKLPTGRLLSPDAVHHIDTETV' A
#
# COMPACT_ATOMS: atom_id res chain seq x y z
N MET A 1 -12.66 -7.35 -20.28
CA MET A 1 -12.88 -6.13 -19.48
C MET A 1 -11.54 -5.45 -19.35
N VAL A 2 -11.35 -4.29 -19.98
CA VAL A 2 -10.13 -3.48 -19.87
C VAL A 2 -10.45 -2.36 -18.89
N ILE A 3 -9.83 -2.39 -17.72
CA ILE A 3 -9.96 -1.31 -16.74
C ILE A 3 -8.73 -0.44 -16.96
N SER A 4 -8.87 0.60 -17.78
CA SER A 4 -7.95 1.74 -17.74
C SER A 4 -8.43 2.62 -16.60
N SER A 5 -7.86 2.45 -15.42
CA SER A 5 -8.00 3.43 -14.36
C SER A 5 -7.08 4.60 -14.69
N GLU A 6 -7.66 5.76 -14.97
CA GLU A 6 -6.94 7.02 -14.83
C GLU A 6 -6.29 7.01 -13.44
N SER A 7 -4.97 6.97 -13.41
CA SER A 7 -4.24 6.79 -12.17
C SER A 7 -4.51 8.01 -11.28
N VAL A 8 -5.24 7.81 -10.19
CA VAL A 8 -5.47 8.80 -9.12
C VAL A 8 -4.15 9.32 -8.52
N TRP A 9 -3.04 8.67 -8.86
CA TRP A 9 -1.73 8.84 -8.29
C TRP A 9 -0.83 9.50 -9.32
N GLY A 10 -0.82 10.84 -9.32
CA GLY A 10 -0.05 11.67 -10.25
C GLY A 10 1.43 11.30 -10.36
N ASN A 11 2.01 11.63 -11.52
CA ASN A 11 3.39 11.42 -12.02
C ASN A 11 4.52 11.47 -10.98
N ALA A 12 4.65 10.42 -10.17
CA ALA A 12 5.82 10.14 -9.35
C ALA A 12 6.36 8.78 -9.78
N MET A 13 7.08 8.78 -10.90
CA MET A 13 8.08 7.77 -11.20
C MET A 13 9.24 8.04 -10.25
N ASP A 14 9.45 7.12 -9.32
CA ASP A 14 10.74 6.45 -9.07
C ASP A 14 10.44 5.33 -8.06
N ASP A 15 10.77 4.10 -8.43
CA ASP A 15 10.82 2.93 -7.53
C ASP A 15 9.49 2.41 -6.95
N PHE A 16 8.53 2.03 -7.81
CA PHE A 16 7.31 1.31 -7.41
C PHE A 16 7.41 -0.19 -7.70
N VAL A 17 7.01 -1.04 -6.75
CA VAL A 17 7.04 -2.51 -6.91
C VAL A 17 5.66 -3.12 -7.07
N GLN A 18 4.69 -2.76 -6.21
CA GLN A 18 3.39 -3.45 -6.20
C GLN A 18 2.26 -2.58 -5.65
N GLU A 19 1.09 -2.62 -6.30
CA GLU A 19 -0.10 -1.86 -5.92
C GLU A 19 -1.23 -2.85 -5.67
N TYR A 20 -1.91 -2.64 -4.56
CA TYR A 20 -3.07 -3.40 -4.16
C TYR A 20 -4.24 -2.46 -3.99
N GLN A 21 -5.39 -2.83 -4.55
CA GLN A 21 -6.63 -2.07 -4.40
C GLN A 21 -7.31 -2.38 -3.06
N ASN A 22 -7.08 -3.58 -2.52
CA ASN A 22 -7.57 -3.99 -1.21
C ASN A 22 -6.46 -4.68 -0.41
N ALA A 23 -5.96 -4.00 0.61
CA ALA A 23 -4.98 -4.54 1.54
C ALA A 23 -5.20 -3.98 2.95
N THR A 24 -4.82 -4.75 3.96
CA THR A 24 -4.77 -4.30 5.36
C THR A 24 -3.34 -4.28 5.84
N VAL A 25 -2.92 -3.14 6.38
CA VAL A 25 -1.56 -2.89 6.86
C VAL A 25 -1.56 -2.89 8.38
N TYR A 26 -0.73 -3.72 9.00
CA TYR A 26 -0.65 -3.88 10.46
C TYR A 26 0.68 -3.39 11.02
N ALA A 27 0.64 -2.87 12.25
CA ALA A 27 1.83 -2.43 12.99
C ALA A 27 2.50 -3.53 13.82
N ASP A 28 1.80 -4.63 14.05
CA ASP A 28 2.24 -5.75 14.89
C ASP A 28 2.02 -7.10 14.21
N ILE A 29 2.62 -8.14 14.78
CA ILE A 29 2.57 -9.50 14.24
C ILE A 29 1.24 -10.19 14.55
N GLU A 30 0.63 -9.81 15.68
CA GLU A 30 -0.65 -10.34 16.17
C GLU A 30 -1.86 -9.84 15.36
N GLN A 31 -1.65 -8.88 14.46
CA GLN A 31 -2.66 -8.22 13.63
C GLN A 31 -3.72 -7.45 14.44
N GLU A 32 -3.35 -6.93 15.61
CA GLU A 32 -4.27 -6.20 16.49
C GLU A 32 -4.34 -4.70 16.15
N THR A 33 -3.24 -4.12 15.67
CA THR A 33 -3.14 -2.69 15.33
C THR A 33 -3.14 -2.47 13.83
N VAL A 34 -4.29 -2.04 13.31
CA VAL A 34 -4.46 -1.65 11.90
C VAL A 34 -3.95 -0.22 11.67
N LEU A 35 -3.02 -0.06 10.74
CA LEU A 35 -2.51 1.24 10.28
C LEU A 35 -3.32 1.81 9.13
N HIS A 36 -3.80 0.95 8.22
CA HIS A 36 -4.57 1.33 7.04
C HIS A 36 -5.30 0.13 6.43
N GLU A 37 -6.48 0.40 5.85
CA GLU A 37 -7.27 -0.55 5.05
C GLU A 37 -7.61 0.05 3.69
N GLY A 38 -7.54 -0.79 2.65
CA GLY A 38 -7.87 -0.43 1.27
C GLY A 38 -6.63 -0.28 0.39
N ALA A 39 -6.67 0.67 -0.56
CA ALA A 39 -5.63 0.75 -1.57
C ALA A 39 -4.27 1.17 -0.98
N VAL A 40 -3.20 0.48 -1.38
CA VAL A 40 -1.82 0.77 -0.97
C VAL A 40 -0.85 0.57 -2.12
N ARG A 41 0.27 1.29 -2.06
CA ARG A 41 1.37 1.20 -3.00
C ARG A 41 2.67 0.91 -2.26
N ILE A 42 3.33 -0.20 -2.59
CA ILE A 42 4.63 -0.58 -2.02
C ILE A 42 5.75 -0.10 -2.94
N LEU A 43 6.65 0.70 -2.37
CA LEU A 43 7.82 1.26 -3.05
C LEU A 43 9.02 0.30 -2.94
N ALA A 44 9.99 0.41 -3.85
CA ALA A 44 11.15 -0.50 -3.89
C ALA A 44 12.07 -0.36 -2.67
N ASN A 45 11.99 0.76 -1.97
CA ASN A 45 12.67 1.00 -0.70
C ASN A 45 11.87 0.49 0.53
N GLY A 46 10.77 -0.24 0.31
CA GLY A 46 9.94 -0.85 1.36
C GLY A 46 8.89 0.09 1.97
N TRP A 47 8.85 1.36 1.58
CA TRP A 47 7.83 2.28 2.10
C TRP A 47 6.45 1.97 1.53
N VAL A 48 5.42 2.20 2.33
CA VAL A 48 4.02 2.03 1.91
C VAL A 48 3.37 3.39 1.73
N LYS A 49 2.95 3.70 0.50
CA LYS A 49 2.25 4.94 0.13
C LYS A 49 0.74 4.70 0.14
N LEU A 50 0.03 5.58 0.85
CA LEU A 50 -1.43 5.59 0.94
C LEU A 50 -2.05 6.56 -0.08
N PRO A 51 -3.35 6.41 -0.44
CA PRO A 51 -4.02 7.25 -1.46
C PRO A 51 -4.04 8.73 -1.09
N THR A 52 -3.99 9.02 0.21
CA THR A 52 -3.88 10.37 0.76
C THR A 52 -2.52 11.02 0.52
N GLY A 53 -1.54 10.28 0.01
CA GLY A 53 -0.15 10.72 -0.12
C GLY A 53 0.70 10.49 1.13
N ARG A 54 0.11 10.02 2.23
CA ARG A 54 0.85 9.63 3.44
C ARG A 54 1.77 8.44 3.15
N LEU A 55 2.96 8.46 3.75
CA LEU A 55 3.93 7.38 3.69
C LEU A 55 4.01 6.69 5.07
N LEU A 56 3.96 5.35 5.08
CA LEU A 56 4.24 4.53 6.25
C LEU A 56 5.66 3.96 6.14
N SER A 57 6.42 4.13 7.22
CA SER A 57 7.80 3.62 7.32
C SER A 57 7.80 2.09 7.26
N PRO A 58 8.77 1.47 6.58
CA PRO A 58 8.96 0.01 6.63
C PRO A 58 9.11 -0.52 8.07
N ASP A 59 9.68 0.28 8.97
CA ASP A 59 9.86 -0.08 10.39
C ASP A 59 8.53 -0.06 11.18
N ALA A 60 7.55 0.71 10.71
CA ALA A 60 6.24 0.78 11.34
C ALA A 60 5.29 -0.31 10.82
N VAL A 61 5.59 -0.92 9.67
CA VAL A 61 4.73 -1.92 9.03
C VAL A 61 5.29 -3.30 9.31
N HIS A 62 4.53 -4.11 10.02
CA HIS A 62 4.94 -5.48 10.34
C HIS A 62 4.38 -6.48 9.33
N HIS A 63 3.11 -6.33 8.96
CA HIS A 63 2.42 -7.26 8.06
C HIS A 63 1.49 -6.52 7.10
N ILE A 64 1.34 -7.05 5.88
CA ILE A 64 0.37 -6.57 4.90
C ILE A 64 -0.40 -7.78 4.40
N ASP A 65 -1.70 -7.83 4.69
CA ASP A 65 -2.60 -8.79 4.06
C ASP A 65 -3.15 -8.19 2.76
N THR A 66 -3.04 -8.96 1.69
CA THR A 66 -3.49 -8.55 0.35
C THR A 66 -4.56 -9.52 -0.12
N GLU A 67 -5.78 -9.04 -0.34
CA GLU A 67 -6.81 -9.89 -0.92
C GLU A 67 -6.52 -10.05 -2.42
N THR A 68 -6.22 -11.28 -2.83
CA THR A 68 -6.06 -11.61 -4.25
C THR A 68 -7.44 -11.96 -4.79
N VAL A 69 -8.06 -11.05 -5.53
CA VAL A 69 -9.25 -11.33 -6.35
C VAL A 69 -8.89 -12.05 -7.63
#